data_AF-A0A968PER9-F1
#
_entry.id   AF-A0A968PER9-F1
#
_cell.length_a   1.000
_cell.length_b   1.000
_cell.length_c   1.000
_cell.angle_alpha   90.00
_cell.angle_beta   90.00
_cell.angle_gamma   90.00
#
_symmetry.space_group_name_H-M   'P 1'
#
loop_
_entity.id
_entity.type
_entity.pdbx_description
1 polymer ?
#
loop_
_entity_poly.entity_id
_entity_poly.type
_entity_poly.pdbx_seq_one_letter_code
_entity_poly.pdbx_strand_id
1 'polypeptide(L)'
;MRPDLNGTCTFQGFGGNVFDLIGEPINGLNIVVTGVGLPATGAVTTSGSNAAYGPGGWEVKIADAVNTNKYTVQLQKGDGTVLSAPIEVTFSGDCDQNLVLIRFDQIRPY
;
A
#
# COMPACT_ATOMS: atom_id res chain seq x y z
N MET A 1 -17.75 -0.69 -4.25
CA MET A 1 -18.02 0.63 -3.66
C MET A 1 -17.33 0.66 -2.31
N ARG A 2 -16.44 1.62 -2.06
CA ARG A 2 -15.74 1.70 -0.77
C ARG A 2 -16.66 2.35 0.29
N PRO A 3 -16.85 1.74 1.48
CA PRO A 3 -17.81 2.24 2.48
C PRO A 3 -17.45 3.58 3.14
N ASP A 4 -16.20 4.04 3.01
CA ASP A 4 -15.65 5.24 3.65
C ASP A 4 -16.02 6.56 2.94
N LEU A 5 -16.48 6.52 1.69
CA LEU A 5 -16.91 7.70 0.93
C LEU A 5 -18.20 8.37 1.45
N ASN A 6 -18.83 7.83 2.49
CA ASN A 6 -20.03 8.38 3.11
C ASN A 6 -19.76 9.20 4.39
N GLY A 7 -18.52 9.66 4.61
CA GLY A 7 -18.17 10.59 5.70
C GLY A 7 -18.00 9.97 7.09
N THR A 8 -17.93 8.63 7.18
CA THR A 8 -17.72 7.95 8.46
C THR A 8 -16.23 7.87 8.86
N CYS A 9 -15.30 8.22 7.95
CA CYS A 9 -13.85 8.27 8.19
C CYS A 9 -13.29 7.01 8.88
N THR A 10 -13.90 5.85 8.63
CA THR A 10 -13.59 4.58 9.29
C THR A 10 -12.44 3.82 8.62
N PHE A 11 -11.65 4.51 7.82
CA PHE A 11 -10.59 3.93 7.01
C PHE A 11 -9.43 4.92 6.89
N GLN A 12 -8.21 4.40 6.99
CA GLN A 12 -7.02 5.03 6.48
C GLN A 12 -6.13 3.91 5.91
N GLY A 13 -5.50 4.14 4.77
CA GLY A 13 -4.83 3.05 4.07
C GLY A 13 -3.92 3.45 2.91
N PHE A 14 -3.29 2.43 2.36
CA PHE A 14 -2.53 2.49 1.13
C PHE A 14 -3.14 1.52 0.12
N GLY A 15 -3.17 1.93 -1.14
CA GLY A 15 -3.53 1.06 -2.24
C GLY A 15 -2.68 1.33 -3.47
N GLY A 16 -2.78 0.48 -4.48
CA GLY A 16 -1.88 0.63 -5.60
C GLY A 16 -1.82 -0.56 -6.52
N ASN A 17 -0.80 -0.54 -7.39
CA ASN A 17 -0.53 -1.57 -8.38
C ASN A 17 0.97 -1.69 -8.64
N VAL A 18 1.38 -2.86 -9.14
CA VAL A 18 2.78 -3.21 -9.41
C VAL A 18 2.91 -3.67 -10.86
N PHE A 19 3.91 -3.15 -11.58
CA PHE A 19 4.16 -3.42 -12.99
C PHE A 19 5.62 -3.81 -13.26
N ASP A 20 5.81 -4.67 -14.24
CA ASP A 20 7.13 -5.10 -14.71
C ASP A 20 7.75 -4.12 -15.73
N LEU A 21 8.89 -4.52 -16.30
CA LEU A 21 9.67 -3.73 -17.27
C LEU A 21 8.90 -3.40 -18.56
N ILE A 22 7.87 -4.17 -18.91
CA ILE A 22 7.06 -3.98 -20.11
C ILE A 22 5.66 -3.44 -19.80
N GLY A 23 5.41 -3.10 -18.54
CA GLY A 23 4.13 -2.56 -18.08
C GLY A 23 3.06 -3.61 -17.80
N GLU A 24 3.44 -4.89 -17.72
CA GLU A 24 2.52 -5.97 -17.34
C GLU A 24 2.39 -6.05 -15.81
N PRO A 25 1.20 -6.36 -15.28
CA PRO A 25 0.97 -6.43 -13.84
C PRO A 25 1.73 -7.58 -13.19
N ILE A 26 2.44 -7.30 -12.10
CA ILE A 26 3.10 -8.33 -11.28
C ILE A 26 2.20 -8.68 -10.10
N ASN A 27 2.06 -9.99 -9.86
CA ASN A 27 1.36 -10.55 -8.70
C ASN A 27 2.32 -11.30 -7.78
N GLY A 28 1.93 -11.47 -6.51
CA GLY A 28 2.68 -12.29 -5.56
C GLY A 28 3.86 -11.60 -4.89
N LEU A 29 4.12 -10.33 -5.18
CA LEU A 29 5.05 -9.50 -4.40
C LEU A 29 4.34 -8.94 -3.17
N ASN A 30 5.08 -8.84 -2.07
CA ASN A 30 4.60 -8.32 -0.80
C ASN A 30 4.78 -6.80 -0.74
N ILE A 31 3.74 -6.10 -0.30
CA ILE A 31 3.80 -4.71 0.09
C ILE A 31 3.76 -4.66 1.60
N VAL A 32 4.83 -4.14 2.20
CA VAL A 32 4.99 -4.04 3.65
C VAL A 32 4.89 -2.59 4.07
N VAL A 33 3.99 -2.32 5.01
CA VAL A 33 3.80 -1.00 5.62
C VAL A 33 4.20 -1.07 7.09
N THR A 34 5.13 -0.21 7.48
CA THR A 34 5.58 -0.08 8.87
C THR A 34 5.23 1.31 9.39
N GLY A 35 5.05 1.42 10.71
CA GLY A 35 4.69 2.67 11.36
C GLY A 35 4.03 2.45 12.72
N VAL A 36 3.70 3.54 13.39
CA VAL A 36 3.04 3.50 14.69
C VAL A 36 1.65 2.89 14.56
N GLY A 37 1.29 2.02 15.51
CA GLY A 37 -0.01 1.34 15.55
C GLY A 37 -0.10 0.06 14.69
N LEU A 38 0.97 -0.29 13.96
CA LEU A 38 1.05 -1.54 13.19
C LEU A 38 1.86 -2.60 13.97
N PRO A 39 1.74 -3.90 13.59
CA PRO A 39 2.61 -4.95 14.14
C PRO A 39 4.09 -4.62 13.94
N ALA A 40 4.96 -5.17 14.80
CA ALA A 40 6.41 -4.97 14.69
C ALA A 40 6.99 -5.45 13.35
N THR A 41 6.33 -6.42 12.71
CA THR A 41 6.66 -6.94 11.37
C THR A 41 6.09 -6.09 10.23
N GLY A 42 5.31 -5.05 10.54
CA GLY A 42 4.50 -4.29 9.60
C GLY A 42 3.16 -4.96 9.26
N ALA A 43 2.27 -4.18 8.66
CA ALA A 43 1.10 -4.68 7.95
C ALA A 43 1.51 -5.10 6.54
N VAL A 44 1.05 -6.27 6.09
CA VAL A 44 1.47 -6.86 4.81
C VAL A 44 0.25 -7.12 3.95
N THR A 45 0.35 -6.79 2.67
CA THR A 45 -0.59 -7.19 1.63
C THR A 45 0.19 -7.69 0.41
N THR A 46 -0.50 -8.29 -0.56
CA THR A 46 0.13 -8.90 -1.73
C THR A 46 -0.41 -8.25 -3.00
N SER A 47 0.48 -7.95 -3.95
CA SER A 47 0.08 -7.55 -5.30
C SER A 47 -0.81 -8.60 -5.97
N GLY A 48 -1.90 -8.15 -6.59
CA GLY A 48 -2.95 -8.99 -7.16
C GLY A 48 -4.06 -9.40 -6.19
N SER A 49 -3.96 -9.02 -4.91
CA SER A 49 -5.00 -9.34 -3.91
C SER A 49 -6.27 -8.51 -4.05
N ASN A 50 -6.22 -7.35 -4.73
CA ASN A 50 -7.38 -6.47 -4.87
C ASN A 50 -7.53 -5.93 -6.30
N ALA A 51 -8.39 -6.59 -7.07
CA ALA A 51 -8.66 -6.25 -8.47
C ALA A 51 -9.33 -4.87 -8.68
N ALA A 52 -9.84 -4.22 -7.62
CA ALA A 52 -10.35 -2.85 -7.72
C ALA A 52 -9.26 -1.85 -8.15
N TYR A 53 -7.98 -2.22 -7.99
CA TYR A 53 -6.81 -1.46 -8.42
C TYR A 53 -6.16 -2.03 -9.69
N GLY A 54 -6.86 -2.89 -10.43
CA GLY A 54 -6.32 -3.60 -11.61
C GLY A 54 -5.66 -4.94 -11.27
N PRO A 55 -5.15 -5.69 -12.26
CA PRO A 55 -4.71 -7.08 -12.07
C PRO A 55 -3.53 -7.24 -11.10
N GLY A 56 -2.62 -6.26 -11.04
CA GLY A 56 -1.51 -6.17 -10.07
C GLY A 56 -1.87 -5.41 -8.79
N GLY A 57 -3.17 -5.20 -8.56
CA GLY A 57 -3.73 -4.31 -7.57
C GLY A 57 -3.64 -4.82 -6.14
N TRP A 58 -3.50 -3.90 -5.18
CA TRP A 58 -3.41 -4.21 -3.75
C TRP A 58 -3.99 -3.10 -2.89
N GLU A 59 -4.33 -3.47 -1.65
CA GLU A 59 -4.74 -2.54 -0.61
C GLU A 59 -4.33 -3.06 0.77
N VAL A 60 -4.00 -2.12 1.66
CA VAL A 60 -3.79 -2.37 3.08
C VAL A 60 -4.42 -1.25 3.90
N LYS A 61 -5.32 -1.64 4.80
CA LYS A 61 -5.84 -0.74 5.84
C LYS A 61 -4.82 -0.65 6.96
N ILE A 62 -4.50 0.57 7.39
CA ILE A 62 -3.57 0.82 8.51
C ILE A 62 -4.26 1.31 9.79
N ALA A 63 -5.47 1.88 9.66
CA ALA A 63 -6.24 2.35 10.80
C ALA A 63 -7.75 2.37 10.48
N ASP A 64 -8.56 2.34 11.55
CA ASP A 64 -10.01 2.50 11.53
C ASP A 64 -10.46 3.97 11.69
N ALA A 65 -9.51 4.89 11.75
CA ALA A 65 -9.73 6.33 11.79
C ALA A 65 -8.52 7.06 11.22
N VAL A 66 -8.73 8.28 10.72
CA VAL A 66 -7.63 9.16 10.31
C VAL A 66 -6.72 9.50 11.48
N ASN A 67 -5.43 9.51 11.20
CA ASN A 67 -4.38 9.98 12.11
C ASN A 67 -3.32 10.74 11.32
N THR A 68 -2.35 11.31 12.03
CA THR A 68 -1.24 12.10 11.47
C THR A 68 0.11 11.38 11.59
N ASN A 69 0.10 10.04 11.68
CA ASN A 69 1.32 9.26 11.85
C ASN A 69 2.14 9.22 10.56
N LYS A 70 3.42 8.92 10.72
CA LYS A 70 4.33 8.60 9.62
C LYS A 70 4.38 7.09 9.41
N TYR A 71 4.29 6.69 8.14
CA TYR A 71 4.38 5.31 7.68
C TYR A 71 5.45 5.18 6.61
N THR A 72 6.00 3.98 6.49
CA THR A 72 6.95 3.61 5.44
C THR A 72 6.40 2.43 4.66
N VAL A 73 6.38 2.54 3.33
CA VAL A 73 5.91 1.50 2.41
C VAL A 73 7.09 0.97 1.60
N GLN A 74 7.19 -0.36 1.49
CA GLN A 74 8.21 -1.04 0.68
C GLN A 74 7.63 -2.22 -0.09
N LEU A 75 8.15 -2.43 -1.29
CA LEU A 75 7.92 -3.64 -2.08
C LEU A 75 8.99 -4.69 -1.75
N GLN A 76 8.57 -5.93 -1.51
CA GLN A 76 9.43 -7.05 -1.15
C GLN A 76 9.04 -8.31 -1.93
N LYS A 77 9.99 -9.24 -2.08
CA LYS A 77 9.70 -10.63 -2.46
C LYS A 77 9.07 -11.39 -1.29
N GLY A 78 8.56 -12.59 -1.57
CA GLY A 78 8.01 -13.50 -0.56
C GLY A 78 9.03 -13.92 0.53
N ASP A 79 10.33 -13.85 0.23
CA ASP A 79 11.42 -14.17 1.16
C ASP A 79 11.92 -12.95 1.98
N GLY A 80 11.31 -11.78 1.81
CA GLY A 80 11.71 -10.54 2.49
C GLY A 80 12.77 -9.70 1.77
N THR A 81 13.25 -10.13 0.60
CA THR A 81 14.17 -9.32 -0.22
C THR A 81 13.50 -8.01 -0.63
N VAL A 82 14.08 -6.87 -0.23
CA VAL A 82 13.57 -5.53 -0.56
C VAL A 82 13.85 -5.19 -2.03
N LEU A 83 12.80 -4.78 -2.75
CA LEU A 83 12.84 -4.45 -4.18
C LEU A 83 12.75 -2.95 -4.47
N SER A 84 12.26 -2.13 -3.53
CA SER A 84 12.09 -0.69 -3.70
C SER A 84 12.83 0.11 -2.63
N ALA A 85 13.13 1.38 -2.94
CA ALA A 85 13.41 2.36 -1.89
C ALA A 85 12.19 2.49 -0.94
N PRO A 86 12.40 2.84 0.33
CA PRO A 86 11.31 3.15 1.24
C PRO A 86 10.55 4.40 0.78
N ILE A 87 9.23 4.31 0.75
CA ILE A 87 8.35 5.45 0.49
C ILE A 87 7.80 5.90 1.83
N GLU A 88 8.20 7.09 2.28
CA GLU A 88 7.74 7.66 3.54
C GLU A 88 6.54 8.57 3.31
N VAL A 89 5.49 8.37 4.10
CA VAL A 89 4.23 9.12 3.99
C VAL A 89 3.79 9.57 5.37
N THR A 90 3.39 10.83 5.49
CA THR A 90 2.73 11.39 6.67
C THR A 90 1.34 11.83 6.27
N PHE A 91 0.31 11.28 6.91
CA PHE A 91 -1.07 11.69 6.67
C PHE A 91 -1.37 13.05 7.30
N SER A 92 -2.25 13.82 6.66
CA SER A 92 -2.71 15.12 7.17
C SER A 92 -3.72 15.02 8.30
N GLY A 93 -4.31 13.83 8.50
CA GLY A 93 -5.47 13.65 9.38
C GLY A 93 -6.80 14.05 8.73
N ASP A 94 -6.78 14.48 7.47
CA ASP A 94 -7.99 14.78 6.70
C ASP A 94 -8.64 13.49 6.20
N CYS A 95 -9.96 13.39 6.40
CA CYS A 95 -10.76 12.26 5.95
C CYS A 95 -10.82 12.15 4.44
N ASP A 96 -10.80 13.28 3.73
CA ASP A 96 -10.80 13.30 2.26
C ASP A 96 -9.41 12.93 1.69
N GLN A 97 -8.39 12.78 2.56
CA GLN A 97 -7.02 12.43 2.20
C GLN A 97 -6.53 11.20 2.99
N ASN A 98 -7.43 10.28 3.31
CA ASN A 98 -7.17 9.09 4.11
C ASN A 98 -6.63 7.88 3.31
N LEU A 99 -6.53 7.97 1.98
CA LEU A 99 -6.01 6.93 1.10
C LEU A 99 -4.87 7.46 0.24
N VAL A 100 -3.72 6.79 0.30
CA VAL A 100 -2.58 7.07 -0.60
C VAL A 100 -2.45 5.98 -1.65
N LEU A 101 -2.31 6.41 -2.90
CA LEU A 101 -2.14 5.53 -4.05
C LEU A 101 -0.66 5.46 -4.44
N ILE A 102 -0.12 4.25 -4.51
CA ILE A 102 1.28 4.00 -4.86
C ILE A 102 1.34 3.05 -6.06
N ARG A 103 2.04 3.49 -7.11
CA ARG A 103 2.39 2.65 -8.25
C ARG A 103 3.86 2.26 -8.15
N PHE A 104 4.15 0.97 -8.25
CA PHE A 104 5.51 0.46 -8.38
C PHE A 104 5.75 0.03 -9.83
N ASP A 105 6.71 0.67 -10.48
CA ASP A 105 7.18 0.28 -11.81
C ASP A 105 8.58 -0.31 -11.71
N GLN A 106 8.76 -1.51 -12.26
CA GLN A 106 10.08 -2.13 -12.33
C GLN A 106 10.96 -1.37 -13.32
N ILE A 107 12.15 -0.95 -12.87
CA ILE A 107 13.15 -0.25 -13.69
C ILE A 107 14.37 -1.10 -14.04
N ARG A 108 14.49 -2.28 -13.42
CA ARG A 108 15.56 -3.27 -13.67
C ARG A 108 15.14 -4.68 -13.25
N PRO A 109 15.73 -5.76 -13.80
CA PRO A 109 15.51 -7.14 -13.35
C PRO A 109 15.80 -7.34 -11.86
N TYR A 110 15.05 -8.22 -11.18
CA TYR A 110 15.18 -8.51 -9.74
C TYR A 110 15.32 -10.00 -9.43
#